data_AF-A0A357VLA1-F1
#
_entry.id   AF-A0A357VLA1-F1
#
_cell.length_a   1.000
_cell.length_b   1.000
_cell.length_c   1.000
_cell.angle_alpha   90.00
_cell.angle_beta   90.00
_cell.angle_gamma   90.00
#
_symmetry.space_group_name_H-M   'P 1'
#
loop_
_entity.id
_entity.type
_entity.pdbx_description
1 polymer ?
#
loop_
_entity_poly.entity_id
_entity_poly.type
_entity_poly.pdbx_seq_one_letter_code
_entity_poly.pdbx_strand_id
1 'polypeptide(L)'
;MKSYRKELWFETKKRREFINITPLVEECVRESGIKEGLLLCNAMHITASVFINDDEPGLHKDFENFLEKLAPEKPYDQYYHNTYEDNADAHLKRTIMGREVVVAITDGKLD
;
A
#
# COMPACT_ATOMS: atom_id res chain seq x y z
N MET A 1 -15.77 -8.22 -22.14
CA MET A 1 -15.24 -7.75 -20.83
C MET A 1 -13.96 -6.99 -21.11
N LYS A 2 -13.87 -5.70 -20.74
CA LYS A 2 -12.61 -4.96 -20.84
C LYS A 2 -11.74 -5.26 -19.63
N SER A 3 -10.43 -5.33 -19.81
CA SER A 3 -9.46 -5.40 -18.72
C SER A 3 -8.32 -4.42 -19.00
N TYR A 4 -7.68 -3.96 -17.93
CA TYR A 4 -6.55 -3.05 -17.98
C TYR A 4 -5.55 -3.46 -16.90
N ARG A 5 -4.26 -3.32 -17.19
CA ARG A 5 -3.17 -3.63 -16.26
C ARG A 5 -2.08 -2.58 -16.38
N LYS A 6 -1.63 -2.07 -15.23
CA LYS A 6 -0.45 -1.20 -15.11
C LYS A 6 0.30 -1.54 -13.83
N GLU A 7 1.62 -1.50 -13.90
CA GLU A 7 2.49 -1.57 -12.73
C GLU A 7 2.93 -0.15 -12.38
N LEU A 8 2.87 0.19 -11.10
CA LEU A 8 3.40 1.43 -10.56
C LEU A 8 4.65 1.08 -9.77
N TRP A 9 5.79 1.69 -10.13
CA TRP A 9 7.10 1.40 -9.56
C TRP A 9 7.51 2.53 -8.62
N PHE A 10 8.06 2.17 -7.46
CA PHE A 10 8.45 3.12 -6.42
C PHE A 10 9.86 2.80 -5.92
N GLU A 11 10.66 3.85 -5.79
CA GLU A 11 11.94 3.82 -5.07
C GLU A 11 11.84 4.86 -3.96
N THR A 12 11.62 4.40 -2.72
CA THR A 12 11.42 5.28 -1.57
C THR A 12 12.76 5.80 -1.06
N LYS A 13 12.76 7.02 -0.53
CA LYS A 13 13.99 7.61 0.05
C LYS A 13 14.22 7.15 1.49
N LYS A 14 13.14 6.73 2.15
CA LYS A 14 13.14 6.23 3.54
C LYS A 14 12.73 4.77 3.56
N ARG A 15 13.13 4.06 4.62
CA ARG A 15 12.72 2.67 4.88
C ARG A 15 11.20 2.52 4.98
N ARG A 16 10.50 3.52 5.54
CA ARG A 16 9.04 3.62 5.60
C ARG A 16 8.59 4.98 5.08
N GLU A 17 7.63 4.96 4.17
CA GLU A 17 7.08 6.16 3.53
C GLU A 17 5.63 5.88 3.11
N PHE A 18 4.73 6.83 3.39
CA PHE A 18 3.36 6.81 2.86
C PHE A 18 3.33 7.68 1.61
N ILE A 19 2.84 7.12 0.50
CA ILE A 19 2.75 7.81 -0.79
C ILE A 19 1.29 7.80 -1.21
N ASN A 20 0.69 8.97 -1.38
CA ASN A 20 -0.64 9.08 -1.97
C ASN A 20 -0.55 8.76 -3.48
N ILE A 21 -1.12 7.62 -3.88
CA ILE A 21 -1.14 7.15 -5.26
C ILE A 21 -2.48 7.37 -5.97
N THR A 22 -3.47 7.99 -5.31
CA THR A 22 -4.82 8.22 -5.87
C THR A 22 -4.76 8.86 -7.26
N PRO A 23 -3.95 9.91 -7.53
CA PRO A 23 -3.86 10.50 -8.88
C PRO A 23 -3.33 9.52 -9.95
N LEU A 24 -2.44 8.60 -9.57
CA LEU A 24 -1.91 7.57 -10.49
C LEU A 24 -2.98 6.52 -10.81
N VAL A 25 -3.81 6.18 -9.83
CA VAL A 25 -4.90 5.21 -10.00
C VAL A 25 -6.07 5.80 -10.80
N GLU A 26 -6.42 7.07 -10.58
CA GLU A 26 -7.41 7.80 -11.41
C GLU A 26 -6.98 7.83 -12.88
N GLU A 27 -5.69 8.06 -13.13
CA GLU A 27 -5.13 8.03 -14.48
C GLU A 27 -5.24 6.63 -15.11
N CYS A 28 -4.98 5.56 -14.33
CA CYS A 28 -5.21 4.19 -14.79
C CYS A 28 -6.68 3.95 -15.18
N VAL A 29 -7.64 4.43 -14.37
CA VAL A 29 -9.08 4.31 -14.69
C VAL A 29 -9.40 5.07 -15.99
N ARG A 30 -8.89 6.29 -16.13
CA ARG A 30 -9.07 7.12 -17.33
C ARG A 30 -8.51 6.44 -18.59
N GLU A 31 -7.28 5.95 -18.53
CA GLU A 31 -6.60 5.24 -19.63
C GLU A 31 -7.32 3.92 -19.99
N SER A 32 -7.90 3.23 -19.00
CA SER A 32 -8.59 1.95 -19.23
C SER A 32 -9.85 2.06 -20.10
N GLY A 33 -10.52 3.22 -20.07
CA GLY A 33 -11.82 3.41 -20.71
C GLY A 33 -12.92 2.45 -20.20
N ILE A 34 -12.77 1.90 -18.99
CA ILE A 34 -13.79 1.12 -18.28
C ILE A 34 -14.79 2.11 -17.68
N LYS A 35 -16.10 1.82 -17.80
CA LYS A 35 -17.17 2.66 -17.27
C LYS A 35 -17.75 2.10 -15.96
N GLU A 36 -18.06 0.81 -15.95
CA GLU A 36 -18.53 0.09 -14.78
C GLU A 36 -17.60 -1.10 -14.53
N GLY A 37 -17.16 -1.31 -13.29
CA GLY A 37 -16.32 -2.46 -12.96
C GLY A 37 -15.68 -2.43 -11.58
N LEU A 38 -14.65 -3.26 -11.41
CA LEU A 38 -13.84 -3.35 -10.20
C LEU A 38 -12.39 -3.04 -10.54
N LEU A 39 -11.75 -2.23 -9.70
CA LEU A 39 -10.32 -2.01 -9.69
C LEU A 39 -9.70 -2.76 -8.52
N LEU A 40 -8.72 -3.62 -8.79
CA LEU A 40 -7.84 -4.20 -7.78
C LEU A 40 -6.50 -3.45 -7.82
N CYS A 41 -6.08 -2.91 -6.69
CA CYS A 41 -4.73 -2.36 -6.51
C CYS A 41 -4.05 -3.07 -5.34
N ASN A 42 -2.87 -3.63 -5.57
CA ASN A 42 -2.16 -4.40 -4.55
C ASN A 42 -0.66 -4.13 -4.57
N ALA A 43 -0.04 -4.23 -3.39
CA ALA A 43 1.41 -4.36 -3.31
C ALA A 43 1.82 -5.73 -3.88
N MET A 44 2.79 -5.74 -4.80
CA MET A 44 3.38 -6.99 -5.31
C MET A 44 4.52 -7.48 -4.40
N HIS A 45 5.12 -6.57 -3.63
CA HIS A 45 6.11 -6.90 -2.61
C HIS A 45 5.43 -7.23 -1.28
N ILE A 46 5.99 -8.21 -0.57
CA ILE A 46 5.43 -8.79 0.66
C ILE A 46 5.79 -8.04 1.95
N THR A 47 6.37 -6.85 1.80
CA THR A 47 6.80 -5.91 2.84
C THR A 47 6.20 -4.51 2.66
N ALA A 48 5.23 -4.37 1.75
CA ALA A 48 4.53 -3.11 1.45
C ALA A 48 3.02 -3.33 1.38
N SER A 49 2.27 -2.23 1.43
CA SER A 49 0.80 -2.21 1.46
C SER A 49 0.22 -1.25 0.45
N VAL A 50 -0.98 -1.58 -0.02
CA VAL A 50 -1.91 -0.62 -0.62
C VAL A 50 -3.15 -0.64 0.26
N PHE A 51 -3.53 0.54 0.76
CA PHE A 51 -4.66 0.74 1.65
C PHE A 51 -5.28 2.12 1.39
N ILE A 52 -6.50 2.36 1.87
CA ILE A 52 -7.20 3.65 1.76
C ILE A 52 -7.36 4.24 3.16
N ASN A 53 -6.91 5.48 3.32
CA ASN A 53 -7.14 6.30 4.50
C ASN A 53 -6.98 7.79 4.16
N ASP A 54 -7.08 8.67 5.15
CA ASP A 54 -6.98 10.12 4.96
C ASP A 54 -5.53 10.57 4.71
N ASP A 55 -5.36 11.55 3.80
CA ASP A 55 -4.05 12.12 3.43
C ASP A 55 -3.72 13.31 4.33
N GLU A 56 -3.52 13.02 5.61
CA GLU A 56 -3.29 14.02 6.65
C GLU A 56 -1.94 13.75 7.35
N PRO A 57 -1.01 14.74 7.39
CA PRO A 57 0.33 14.55 7.93
C PRO A 57 0.39 14.08 9.39
N GLY A 58 -0.54 14.52 10.25
CA GLY A 58 -0.68 14.07 11.63
C GLY A 58 -1.05 12.59 11.71
N LEU A 59 -2.07 12.18 10.96
CA LEU A 59 -2.54 10.81 10.89
C LEU A 59 -1.48 9.86 10.32
N HIS A 60 -0.70 10.32 9.34
CA HIS A 60 0.48 9.58 8.88
C HIS A 60 1.48 9.33 10.02
N LYS A 61 1.69 10.32 10.89
CA LYS A 61 2.56 10.16 12.06
C LYS A 61 1.96 9.21 13.09
N ASP A 62 0.64 9.23 13.27
CA ASP A 62 -0.07 8.31 14.16
C ASP A 62 0.03 6.87 13.66
N PHE A 63 -0.12 6.62 12.35
CA PHE A 63 0.10 5.29 11.76
C PHE A 63 1.52 4.79 11.97
N GLU A 64 2.52 5.63 11.74
CA GLU A 64 3.92 5.25 11.99
C GLU A 64 4.14 4.84 13.46
N ASN A 65 3.64 5.64 14.42
CA ASN A 65 3.75 5.33 15.84
C ASN A 65 2.96 4.07 16.23
N PHE A 66 1.76 3.89 15.68
CA PHE A 66 0.89 2.75 15.93
C PHE A 66 1.51 1.45 15.40
N LEU A 67 2.04 1.47 14.18
CA LEU A 67 2.69 0.32 13.57
C LEU A 67 3.97 -0.07 14.30
N GLU A 68 4.79 0.90 14.74
CA GLU A 68 5.96 0.62 15.58
C GLU A 68 5.58 0.06 16.95
N LYS A 69 4.39 0.38 17.48
CA LYS A 69 3.89 -0.21 18.73
C LYS A 69 3.44 -1.66 18.56
N LEU A 70 2.81 -1.99 17.43
CA LEU A 70 2.27 -3.34 17.19
C LEU A 70 3.30 -4.31 16.60
N ALA A 71 4.17 -3.82 15.74
CA ALA A 71 5.18 -4.59 15.03
C ALA A 71 6.49 -3.78 14.98
N PRO A 72 7.17 -3.59 16.13
CA PRO A 72 8.35 -2.74 16.22
C PRO A 72 9.48 -3.20 15.30
N GLU A 73 10.19 -2.27 14.66
CA GLU A 73 11.36 -2.66 13.85
C GLU A 73 12.47 -3.33 14.70
N LYS A 74 12.68 -2.85 15.93
CA LYS A 74 13.83 -3.18 16.77
C LYS A 74 13.43 -3.67 18.16
N PRO A 75 14.30 -4.45 18.83
CA PRO A 75 15.57 -5.00 18.32
C PRO A 75 15.34 -6.11 17.28
N TYR A 76 16.24 -6.24 16.29
CA TYR A 76 16.00 -7.16 15.16
C TYR A 76 16.00 -8.64 15.55
N ASP A 77 16.74 -8.99 16.61
CA ASP A 77 16.88 -10.35 17.13
C ASP A 77 15.60 -10.89 17.79
N GLN A 78 14.59 -10.05 18.02
CA GLN A 78 13.28 -10.50 18.48
C GLN A 78 12.55 -11.36 17.42
N TYR A 79 12.95 -11.27 16.16
CA TYR A 79 12.29 -11.94 15.04
C TYR A 79 13.14 -13.07 14.48
N TYR A 80 12.60 -14.30 14.50
CA TYR A 80 13.24 -15.47 13.90
C TYR A 80 13.52 -15.33 12.40
N HIS A 81 12.75 -14.49 11.69
CA HIS A 81 12.95 -14.25 10.27
C HIS A 81 14.25 -13.48 9.98
N ASN A 82 14.70 -12.62 10.90
CA ASN A 82 15.87 -11.76 10.75
C ASN A 82 17.18 -12.53 10.97
N THR A 83 17.41 -13.57 10.16
CA THR A 83 18.66 -14.36 10.17
C THR A 83 19.76 -13.67 9.37
N TYR A 84 19.45 -13.28 8.13
CA TYR A 84 20.32 -12.53 7.22
C TYR A 84 19.66 -11.23 6.72
N GLU A 85 18.43 -10.98 7.16
CA GLU A 85 17.63 -9.81 6.80
C GLU A 85 17.25 -9.04 8.07
N ASP A 86 16.69 -7.84 7.90
CA ASP A 86 16.28 -6.96 9.00
C ASP A 86 14.81 -6.52 8.90
N ASN A 87 14.02 -7.14 8.03
CA ASN A 87 12.73 -6.66 7.53
C ASN A 87 11.51 -7.45 8.02
N ALA A 88 11.67 -8.33 9.01
CA ALA A 88 10.55 -9.06 9.63
C ALA A 88 9.41 -8.11 10.03
N ASP A 89 9.75 -6.94 10.57
CA ASP A 89 8.80 -5.90 10.96
C ASP A 89 7.94 -5.43 9.78
N ALA A 90 8.53 -5.26 8.60
CA ALA A 90 7.84 -4.79 7.41
C ALA A 90 6.81 -5.82 6.91
N HIS A 91 7.12 -7.12 7.01
CA HIS A 91 6.14 -8.19 6.76
C HIS A 91 4.96 -8.15 7.73
N LEU A 92 5.20 -7.83 9.01
CA LEU A 92 4.15 -7.75 10.02
C LEU A 92 3.31 -6.47 9.85
N LYS A 93 3.95 -5.31 9.64
CA LYS A 93 3.28 -4.03 9.40
C LYS A 93 2.37 -4.10 8.18
N ARG A 94 2.84 -4.67 7.06
CA ARG A 94 1.98 -4.81 5.87
C ARG A 94 0.82 -5.76 6.09
N THR A 95 0.97 -6.75 6.98
CA THR A 95 -0.13 -7.65 7.35
C THR A 95 -1.24 -6.91 8.11
N ILE A 96 -0.87 -5.92 8.94
CA ILE A 96 -1.82 -5.04 9.64
C ILE A 96 -2.53 -4.09 8.66
N MET A 97 -1.77 -3.44 7.77
CA MET A 97 -2.31 -2.44 6.85
C MET A 97 -3.09 -3.04 5.67
N GLY A 98 -2.86 -4.31 5.35
CA GLY A 98 -3.46 -5.00 4.23
C GLY A 98 -2.60 -4.97 2.96
N ARG A 99 -2.80 -5.95 2.09
CA ARG A 99 -2.05 -6.09 0.83
C ARG A 99 -2.67 -5.27 -0.31
N GLU A 100 -4.00 -5.16 -0.32
CA GLU A 100 -4.77 -4.73 -1.48
C GLU A 100 -6.05 -4.00 -1.09
N VAL A 101 -6.54 -3.23 -2.04
CA VAL A 101 -7.88 -2.64 -2.04
C VAL A 101 -8.61 -3.04 -3.30
N VAL A 102 -9.92 -3.22 -3.17
CA VAL A 102 -10.84 -3.33 -4.31
C VAL A 102 -11.76 -2.13 -4.26
N VAL A 103 -11.79 -1.36 -5.35
CA VAL A 103 -12.57 -0.12 -5.49
C VAL A 103 -13.52 -0.26 -6.66
N ALA A 104 -14.74 0.24 -6.51
CA ALA A 104 -15.70 0.26 -7.61
C ALA A 104 -15.27 1.30 -8.66
N ILE A 105 -15.57 1.01 -9.93
CA ILE A 105 -15.52 1.98 -11.01
C ILE A 105 -16.95 2.25 -11.42
N THR A 106 -17.39 3.51 -11.35
CA THR A 106 -18.73 3.95 -11.73
C THR A 106 -18.64 5.19 -12.61
N ASP A 107 -19.37 5.20 -13.73
CA ASP A 107 -19.33 6.22 -14.78
C ASP A 107 -17.92 6.53 -15.32
N GLY A 108 -17.00 5.59 -15.17
CA GLY A 108 -15.59 5.70 -15.54
C GLY A 108 -14.75 6.56 -14.58
N LYS A 109 -15.12 6.56 -13.29
CA LYS A 109 -14.38 7.19 -12.20
C LYS A 109 -14.20 6.19 -11.05
N LEU A 110 -13.26 6.46 -10.16
CA LEU A 110 -13.22 5.81 -8.85
C LEU A 110 -14.43 6.27 -8.04
N ASP A 111 -15.08 5.33 -7.36
CA ASP A 111 -16.21 5.55 -6.44
C ASP A 111 -15.76 5.42 -4.99
#